data_AF-A0A125PUX3-F1
#
_entry.id   AF-A0A125PUX3-F1
#
_cell.length_a   1.000
_cell.length_b   1.000
_cell.length_c   1.000
_cell.angle_alpha   90.00
_cell.angle_beta   90.00
_cell.angle_gamma   90.00
#
_symmetry.space_group_name_H-M   'P 1'
#
loop_
_entity.id
_entity.type
_entity.pdbx_description
1 polymer ?
#
loop_
_entity_poly.entity_id
_entity_poly.type
_entity_poly.pdbx_seq_one_letter_code
_entity_poly.pdbx_strand_id
1 'polypeptide(L)'
;MGDAQKQVPEKAELIFKGQGQSYQYPLRAGGERQDVVAALGAPGLAKSGYNVTLSLGGVAPGKYALSIVNGGEPATECNLNIDLTIID
;
A
#
# COMPACT_ATOMS: atom_id res chain seq x y z
N MET A 1 1.88 -1.57 -8.14
CA MET A 1 1.16 -2.86 -8.07
C MET A 1 0.15 -2.94 -9.19
N GLY A 2 -0.11 -4.13 -9.74
CA GLY A 2 -1.10 -4.35 -10.79
C GLY A 2 -2.07 -5.46 -10.41
N ASP A 3 -3.30 -5.39 -10.91
CA ASP A 3 -4.26 -6.49 -10.84
C ASP A 3 -3.97 -7.56 -11.93
N ALA A 4 -4.80 -8.60 -11.99
CA ALA A 4 -4.68 -9.66 -12.98
C ALA A 4 -4.84 -9.17 -14.43
N GLN A 5 -5.48 -8.03 -14.63
CA GLN A 5 -5.69 -7.36 -15.93
C GLN A 5 -4.56 -6.39 -16.27
N LYS A 6 -3.49 -6.36 -15.45
CA LYS A 6 -2.35 -5.43 -15.57
C LYS A 6 -2.79 -3.97 -15.52
N GLN A 7 -3.85 -3.68 -14.78
CA GLN A 7 -4.29 -2.34 -14.45
C GLN A 7 -3.91 -1.99 -13.02
N VAL A 8 -3.94 -0.70 -12.72
CA VAL A 8 -3.74 -0.21 -11.37
C VAL A 8 -5.01 -0.52 -10.55
N PRO A 9 -4.91 -1.22 -9.40
CA PRO A 9 -6.08 -1.50 -8.57
C PRO A 9 -6.80 -0.22 -8.15
N GLU A 10 -8.13 -0.20 -8.26
CA GLU A 10 -8.95 0.96 -7.89
C GLU A 10 -9.01 1.20 -6.38
N LYS A 11 -8.80 0.14 -5.59
CA LYS A 11 -8.85 0.16 -4.13
C LYS A 11 -7.58 -0.47 -3.57
N ALA A 12 -6.82 0.32 -2.83
CA ALA A 12 -5.71 -0.16 -2.03
C ALA A 12 -5.71 0.54 -0.67
N GLU A 13 -5.25 -0.15 0.36
CA GLU A 13 -5.16 0.36 1.72
C GLU A 13 -3.79 0.06 2.29
N LEU A 14 -3.17 1.05 2.94
CA LEU A 14 -1.99 0.86 3.77
C LEU A 14 -2.46 0.46 5.17
N ILE A 15 -1.97 -0.67 5.66
CA ILE A 15 -2.31 -1.23 6.96
C ILE A 15 -1.12 -1.13 7.90
N PHE A 16 -1.37 -0.60 9.10
CA PHE A 16 -0.43 -0.63 10.22
C PHE A 16 -0.86 -1.77 11.14
N LYS A 17 -0.16 -2.89 11.09
CA LYS A 17 -0.50 -4.09 11.86
C LYS A 17 0.19 -4.08 13.22
N GLY A 18 -0.55 -3.73 14.26
CA GLY A 18 -0.09 -3.79 15.65
C GLY A 18 -0.60 -5.04 16.36
N GLN A 19 0.00 -5.38 17.51
CA GLN A 19 -0.43 -6.54 18.30
C GLN A 19 -1.80 -6.36 18.96
N GLY A 20 -2.15 -5.13 19.37
CA GLY A 20 -3.44 -4.84 20.02
C GLY A 20 -4.43 -4.07 19.13
N GLN A 21 -3.94 -3.19 18.26
CA GLN A 21 -4.76 -2.39 17.36
C GLN A 21 -4.09 -2.30 16.00
N SER A 22 -4.92 -2.27 14.94
CA SER A 22 -4.46 -2.00 13.58
C SER A 22 -5.18 -0.78 13.03
N TYR A 23 -4.51 -0.09 12.11
CA TYR A 23 -5.01 1.12 11.46
C TYR A 23 -4.94 0.92 9.95
N GLN A 24 -5.88 1.52 9.23
CA GLN A 24 -5.90 1.48 7.77
C GLN A 24 -5.99 2.88 7.20
N TYR A 25 -5.32 3.10 6.07
CA TYR A 25 -5.38 4.35 5.33
C TYR A 25 -5.59 4.08 3.84
N PRO A 26 -6.58 4.70 3.18
CA PRO A 26 -6.82 4.48 1.76
C PRO A 26 -5.65 5.04 0.93
N LEU A 27 -5.06 4.19 0.10
CA LEU A 27 -4.04 4.58 -0.87
C LEU A 27 -4.69 4.97 -2.20
N ARG A 28 -4.11 5.97 -2.84
CA ARG A 28 -4.44 6.35 -4.22
C ARG A 28 -3.19 6.18 -5.07
N ALA A 29 -3.32 5.39 -6.13
CA ALA A 29 -2.26 5.27 -7.11
C ALA A 29 -2.13 6.56 -7.94
N GLY A 30 -0.99 6.72 -8.61
CA GLY A 30 -0.68 7.92 -9.37
C GLY A 30 0.82 8.21 -9.47
N GLY A 31 1.64 7.54 -8.67
CA GLY A 31 3.09 7.61 -8.77
C GLY A 31 3.59 6.95 -10.04
N GLU A 32 4.44 7.67 -10.78
CA GLU A 32 5.07 7.18 -12.01
C GLU A 32 6.02 6.01 -11.71
N ARG A 33 5.87 4.93 -12.48
CA ARG A 33 6.61 3.67 -12.37
C ARG A 33 6.93 3.10 -13.77
N GLN A 34 7.70 3.87 -14.54
CA GLN A 34 8.15 3.46 -15.88
C GLN A 34 9.05 2.22 -15.83
N ASP A 35 9.75 1.99 -14.72
CA ASP A 35 10.50 0.77 -14.43
C ASP A 35 9.61 -0.48 -14.43
N VAL A 36 8.40 -0.38 -13.87
CA VAL A 36 7.41 -1.47 -13.86
C VAL A 36 6.88 -1.74 -15.27
N VAL A 37 6.63 -0.68 -16.04
CA VAL A 37 6.21 -0.81 -17.45
C VAL A 37 7.28 -1.54 -18.25
N ALA A 38 8.55 -1.15 -18.11
CA ALA A 38 9.66 -1.76 -18.82
C ALA A 38 9.86 -3.24 -18.43
N ALA A 39 9.75 -3.56 -17.14
CA ALA A 39 9.94 -4.93 -16.65
C ALA A 39 8.79 -5.89 -17.04
N LEU A 40 7.54 -5.41 -17.09
CA LEU A 40 6.35 -6.24 -17.27
C LEU A 40 5.68 -6.11 -18.65
N GLY A 41 6.14 -5.17 -19.49
CA GLY A 41 5.54 -4.87 -20.79
C GLY A 41 4.08 -4.41 -20.67
N ALA A 42 3.76 -3.67 -19.61
CA ALA A 42 2.38 -3.36 -19.21
C ALA A 42 2.15 -1.85 -19.08
N PRO A 43 1.78 -1.14 -20.16
CA PRO A 43 1.61 0.32 -20.15
C PRO A 43 0.57 0.82 -19.14
N GLY A 44 -0.48 0.03 -18.88
CA GLY A 44 -1.50 0.34 -17.87
C GLY A 44 -0.95 0.49 -16.45
N LEU A 45 0.28 0.01 -16.18
CA LEU A 45 0.94 0.11 -14.88
C LEU A 45 1.87 1.33 -14.74
N ALA A 46 1.89 2.24 -15.72
CA ALA A 46 2.73 3.45 -15.71
C ALA A 46 2.54 4.29 -14.44
N LYS A 47 1.32 4.33 -13.89
CA LYS A 47 0.98 5.09 -12.67
C LYS A 47 0.70 4.20 -11.46
N SER A 48 1.29 3.02 -11.44
CA SER A 48 1.04 1.99 -10.40
C SER A 48 1.75 2.24 -9.06
N GLY A 49 2.46 3.36 -8.92
CA GLY A 49 3.09 3.78 -7.69
C GLY A 49 2.11 4.42 -6.72
N TYR A 50 2.33 4.18 -5.43
CA TYR A 50 1.64 4.87 -4.35
C TYR A 50 2.60 5.86 -3.69
N ASN A 51 2.15 7.09 -3.49
CA ASN A 51 2.83 8.08 -2.66
C ASN A 51 1.84 8.57 -1.60
N VAL A 52 2.25 8.63 -0.35
CA VAL A 52 1.37 9.05 0.75
C VAL A 52 2.12 9.95 1.72
N THR A 53 1.43 11.00 2.15
CA THR A 53 1.79 11.81 3.32
C THR A 53 0.63 11.71 4.28
N LEU A 54 0.88 11.25 5.50
CA LEU A 54 -0.16 10.98 6.49
C LEU A 54 0.26 11.56 7.85
N SER A 55 -0.74 12.01 8.61
CA SER A 55 -0.58 12.36 10.01
C SER A 55 -0.83 11.12 10.86
N LEU A 56 0.01 10.91 11.88
CA LEU A 56 -0.10 9.81 12.83
C LEU A 56 -0.96 10.18 14.06
N GLY A 57 -1.61 11.34 14.05
CA GLY A 57 -2.50 11.75 15.15
C GLY A 57 -3.61 10.72 15.38
N GLY A 58 -3.75 10.26 16.63
CA GLY A 58 -4.70 9.23 17.01
C GLY A 58 -4.24 7.79 16.78
N VAL A 59 -3.04 7.58 16.25
CA VAL A 59 -2.39 6.26 16.24
C VAL A 59 -1.63 6.09 17.54
N ALA A 60 -1.97 5.06 18.31
CA ALA A 60 -1.31 4.79 19.58
C ALA A 60 0.20 4.51 19.37
N PRO A 61 1.07 4.93 20.31
CA PRO A 61 2.47 4.53 20.32
C PRO A 61 2.62 3.01 20.28
N GLY A 62 3.64 2.52 19.58
CA GLY A 62 3.88 1.09 19.42
C GLY A 62 4.62 0.75 18.14
N LYS A 63 4.85 -0.56 17.96
CA LYS A 63 5.49 -1.13 16.78
C LYS A 63 4.43 -1.74 15.86
N TYR A 64 4.48 -1.40 14.58
CA TYR A 64 3.54 -1.83 13.57
C TYR A 64 4.28 -2.40 12.36
N ALA A 65 3.88 -3.58 11.89
CA ALA A 65 4.31 -4.07 10.59
C ALA A 65 3.45 -3.42 9.49
N LEU A 66 4.08 -2.94 8.41
CA LEU A 66 3.37 -2.30 7.32
C LEU A 66 3.02 -3.28 6.21
N SER A 67 1.79 -3.21 5.72
CA SER A 67 1.36 -3.92 4.52
C SER A 67 0.42 -3.11 3.67
N ILE A 68 0.30 -3.45 2.39
CA ILE A 68 -0.71 -2.91 1.49
C ILE A 68 -1.69 -4.01 1.16
N VAL A 69 -2.98 -3.75 1.38
CA VAL A 69 -4.07 -4.62 0.94
C VAL A 69 -4.69 -4.01 -0.30
N ASN A 70 -4.67 -4.74 -1.42
CA ASN A 70 -5.47 -4.37 -2.59
C ASN A 70 -6.86 -4.98 -2.45
N GLY A 71 -7.88 -4.14 -2.56
CA GLY A 71 -9.28 -4.57 -2.55
C GLY A 71 -9.63 -5.40 -3.79
N GLY A 72 -10.56 -6.33 -3.62
CA GLY A 72 -10.98 -7.30 -4.64
C GLY A 72 -11.46 -8.59 -3.96
N GLU A 73 -11.95 -9.55 -4.75
CA GLU A 73 -12.23 -10.90 -4.28
C GLU A 73 -11.41 -11.94 -5.08
N PRO A 74 -10.42 -12.60 -4.45
CA PRO A 74 -9.95 -12.41 -3.08
C PRO A 74 -9.11 -11.14 -2.93
N ALA A 75 -9.16 -10.52 -1.74
CA ALA A 75 -8.24 -9.44 -1.40
C ALA A 75 -6.80 -10.00 -1.35
N THR A 76 -5.85 -9.21 -1.84
CA THR A 76 -4.43 -9.60 -1.82
C THR A 76 -3.66 -8.67 -0.90
N GLU A 77 -2.80 -9.25 -0.07
CA GLU A 77 -1.94 -8.51 0.83
C GLU A 77 -0.49 -8.57 0.37
N CYS A 78 0.13 -7.40 0.27
CA CYS A 78 1.55 -7.22 0.05
C CYS A 78 2.20 -6.77 1.37
N ASN A 79 2.92 -7.67 2.03
CA ASN A 79 3.76 -7.30 3.17
C ASN A 79 4.94 -6.46 2.67
N LEU A 80 5.12 -5.26 3.24
CA LEU A 80 6.19 -4.36 2.83
C LEU A 80 7.53 -4.72 3.47
N ASN A 81 7.54 -5.62 4.47
CA ASN A 81 8.70 -5.97 5.30
C ASN A 81 9.36 -4.73 5.92
N ILE A 82 8.53 -3.75 6.28
CA ILE A 82 8.93 -2.52 6.97
C ILE A 82 8.18 -2.46 8.29
N ASP A 83 8.92 -2.14 9.36
CA ASP A 83 8.35 -1.83 10.66
C ASP A 83 8.28 -0.31 10.85
N LEU A 84 7.14 0.18 11.34
CA LEU A 84 6.94 1.54 11.80
C LEU A 84 6.88 1.53 13.33
N THR A 85 7.77 2.30 13.97
CA THR A 85 7.70 2.54 15.42
C THR A 85 7.22 3.96 15.66
N ILE A 86 6.12 4.08 16.41
CA ILE A 86 5.56 5.35 16.86
C ILE A 86 5.89 5.51 18.34
N ILE A 87 6.47 6.65 18.68
CA ILE A 87 6.85 7.05 20.05
C ILE A 87 6.03 8.27 20.47
N ASP A 88 5.86 8.46 21.77
CA ASP A 88 5.27 9.66 22.38
C ASP A 88 6.17 10.90 22.22
#